data_AF-A0A962I919-F1
#
_entry.id   AF-A0A962I919-F1
#
_cell.length_a   1.000
_cell.length_b   1.000
_cell.length_c   1.000
_cell.angle_alpha   90.00
_cell.angle_beta   90.00
_cell.angle_gamma   90.00
#
_symmetry.space_group_name_H-M   'P 1'
#
loop_
_entity.id
_entity.type
_entity.pdbx_description
1 polymer ?
#
loop_
_entity_poly.entity_id
_entity_poly.type
_entity_poly.pdbx_seq_one_letter_code
_entity_poly.pdbx_strand_id
1 'polypeptide(L)'
;YFNFASGLRMTNERFHRLFGGPPRRPESRLTQREMDLARSVQEIIEMATLKLGRYIHKATGQKRLVMAGGVALNCVANGKLLRDGCFEQIWIQPAAGDAGGALGAALAAWHLHHGQPRSTPAGDAMRGGYLGPSYAQADIEARLRAVGAMFELMDDDAALTRQAAADLADGHALGWFQGAMEFGPRALGGRSILADPRRVEMQRTLNLKVKFRESFRPFAPAVQREAVADWFDLDSDSPYMLLVAEVAAQRLRSTDSPTGTASSASETSADPLLARLYEQRSEIPAVTHVDGSARVQTVDAQRNPLFHRLLGDFQALTGCPVLVNTSFNVRGEPIVGSPEDAFRCFMGTDIERLAVGRCYLRKDAQTAPSTRGYERDFKLD
;
A
#
# COMPACT_ATOMS: atom_id res chain seq x y z
N TYR A 1 -25.08 -18.91 -9.51
CA TYR A 1 -23.90 -18.16 -9.99
C TYR A 1 -22.81 -18.15 -8.94
N PHE A 2 -23.15 -17.90 -7.67
CA PHE A 2 -22.21 -17.92 -6.54
C PHE A 2 -22.42 -19.15 -5.66
N ASN A 3 -21.33 -19.66 -5.05
CA ASN A 3 -21.34 -20.83 -4.15
C ASN A 3 -20.87 -20.51 -2.72
N PHE A 4 -20.76 -19.22 -2.36
CA PHE A 4 -20.19 -18.77 -1.08
C PHE A 4 -20.81 -19.43 0.16
N ALA A 5 -22.10 -19.74 0.15
CA ALA A 5 -22.78 -20.37 1.29
C ALA A 5 -22.50 -21.87 1.47
N SER A 6 -21.92 -22.55 0.47
CA SER A 6 -21.80 -24.02 0.47
C SER A 6 -20.52 -24.56 -0.17
N GLY A 7 -19.60 -23.70 -0.60
CA GLY A 7 -18.38 -24.13 -1.27
C GLY A 7 -17.17 -23.23 -1.02
N LEU A 8 -15.99 -23.77 -1.27
CA LEU A 8 -14.70 -23.09 -1.09
C LEU A 8 -14.35 -22.10 -2.22
N ARG A 9 -15.26 -21.89 -3.19
CA ARG A 9 -15.04 -21.01 -4.35
C ARG A 9 -16.21 -20.06 -4.52
N MET A 10 -15.89 -18.80 -4.86
CA MET A 10 -16.89 -17.74 -5.02
C MET A 10 -17.88 -18.00 -6.15
N THR A 11 -17.43 -18.50 -7.30
CA THR A 11 -18.24 -18.69 -8.51
C THR A 11 -18.44 -20.17 -8.85
N ASN A 12 -19.54 -20.46 -9.56
CA ASN A 12 -19.88 -21.82 -10.01
C ASN A 12 -19.99 -21.92 -11.54
N GLU A 13 -20.22 -23.12 -12.07
CA GLU A 13 -20.26 -23.38 -13.51
C GLU A 13 -21.26 -22.52 -14.27
N ARG A 14 -22.36 -22.09 -13.63
CA ARG A 14 -23.32 -21.17 -14.28
C ARG A 14 -22.69 -19.81 -14.56
N PHE A 15 -21.84 -19.32 -13.66
CA PHE A 15 -21.04 -18.09 -13.86
C PHE A 15 -20.00 -18.31 -14.95
N HIS A 16 -19.35 -19.47 -14.96
CA HIS A 16 -18.34 -19.79 -15.97
C HIS A 16 -18.95 -19.81 -17.37
N ARG A 17 -20.11 -20.45 -17.55
CA ARG A 17 -20.85 -20.44 -18.82
C ARG A 17 -21.27 -19.03 -19.25
N LEU A 18 -21.77 -18.22 -18.32
CA LEU A 18 -22.20 -16.85 -18.61
C LEU A 18 -21.04 -15.98 -19.12
N PHE A 19 -19.85 -16.15 -18.57
CA PHE A 19 -18.67 -15.35 -18.91
C PHE A 19 -17.64 -16.12 -19.75
N GLY A 20 -18.10 -17.09 -20.54
CA GLY A 20 -17.29 -17.71 -21.60
C GLY A 20 -16.11 -18.58 -21.14
N GLY A 21 -16.12 -19.11 -19.92
CA GLY A 21 -15.10 -20.06 -19.46
C GLY A 21 -14.88 -20.12 -17.94
N PRO A 22 -14.05 -21.06 -17.46
CA PRO A 22 -13.70 -21.17 -16.05
C PRO A 22 -12.85 -19.97 -15.57
N PRO A 23 -12.61 -19.84 -14.25
CA PRO A 23 -11.66 -18.89 -13.71
C PRO A 23 -10.26 -19.15 -14.25
N ARG A 24 -9.50 -18.08 -14.47
CA ARG A 24 -8.09 -18.15 -14.88
C ARG A 24 -7.31 -18.99 -13.87
N ARG A 25 -6.44 -19.89 -14.34
CA ARG A 25 -5.45 -20.54 -13.47
C ARG A 25 -4.44 -19.49 -13.00
N PRO A 26 -4.02 -19.49 -11.72
CA PRO A 26 -2.97 -18.59 -11.27
C PRO A 26 -1.74 -18.65 -12.20
N GLU A 27 -1.10 -17.50 -12.42
CA GLU A 27 0.15 -17.37 -13.20
C GLU A 27 0.08 -17.75 -14.69
N SER A 28 -1.07 -18.14 -15.23
CA SER A 28 -1.28 -18.16 -16.68
C SER A 28 -1.22 -16.74 -17.29
N ARG A 29 -1.13 -16.66 -18.61
CA ARG A 29 -1.29 -15.40 -19.35
C ARG A 29 -2.63 -14.73 -19.00
N LEU A 30 -2.60 -13.41 -18.80
CA LEU A 30 -3.81 -12.57 -18.73
C LEU A 30 -4.32 -12.30 -20.13
N THR A 31 -5.65 -12.38 -20.33
CA THR A 31 -6.28 -12.07 -21.60
C THR A 31 -7.25 -10.90 -21.46
N GLN A 32 -7.68 -10.33 -22.59
CA GLN A 32 -8.68 -9.27 -22.64
C GLN A 32 -9.94 -9.63 -21.85
N ARG A 33 -10.37 -10.90 -21.91
CA ARG A 33 -11.53 -11.40 -21.17
C ARG A 33 -11.40 -11.19 -19.67
N GLU A 34 -10.25 -11.52 -19.07
CA GLU A 34 -10.06 -11.33 -17.63
C GLU A 34 -9.97 -9.85 -17.25
N MET A 35 -9.37 -9.02 -18.12
CA MET A 35 -9.30 -7.56 -17.94
C MET A 35 -10.70 -6.92 -18.00
N ASP A 36 -11.51 -7.29 -18.99
CA ASP A 36 -12.89 -6.82 -19.14
C ASP A 36 -13.76 -7.25 -17.96
N LEU A 37 -13.66 -8.52 -17.53
CA LEU A 37 -14.39 -9.00 -16.36
C LEU A 37 -14.01 -8.24 -15.09
N ALA A 38 -12.72 -8.02 -14.85
CA ALA A 38 -12.25 -7.28 -13.69
C ALA A 38 -12.78 -5.84 -13.70
N ARG A 39 -12.70 -5.15 -14.84
CA ARG A 39 -13.25 -3.80 -15.02
C ARG A 39 -14.77 -3.78 -14.78
N SER A 40 -15.52 -4.66 -15.42
CA SER A 40 -16.99 -4.68 -15.30
C SER A 40 -17.45 -4.96 -13.87
N VAL A 41 -16.81 -5.90 -13.17
CA VAL A 41 -17.13 -6.15 -11.75
C VAL A 41 -16.82 -4.93 -10.89
N GLN A 42 -15.70 -4.25 -11.16
CA GLN A 42 -15.33 -3.01 -10.48
C GLN A 42 -16.35 -1.88 -10.74
N GLU A 43 -16.84 -1.72 -11.96
CA GLU A 43 -17.86 -0.72 -12.29
C GLU A 43 -19.20 -1.00 -11.58
N ILE A 44 -19.60 -2.26 -11.49
CA ILE A 44 -20.83 -2.65 -10.79
C ILE A 44 -20.71 -2.44 -9.28
N ILE A 45 -19.57 -2.76 -8.65
CA ILE A 45 -19.41 -2.54 -7.20
C ILE A 45 -19.40 -1.05 -6.86
N GLU A 46 -18.81 -0.22 -7.72
CA GLU A 46 -18.85 1.25 -7.58
C GLU A 46 -20.29 1.77 -7.69
N MET A 47 -21.04 1.33 -8.71
CA MET A 47 -22.43 1.71 -8.90
C MET A 47 -23.30 1.29 -7.69
N ALA A 48 -23.12 0.08 -7.19
CA ALA A 48 -23.84 -0.42 -6.03
C ALA A 48 -23.50 0.39 -4.77
N THR A 49 -22.22 0.69 -4.55
CA THR A 49 -21.74 1.48 -3.41
C THR A 49 -22.33 2.89 -3.43
N LEU A 50 -22.32 3.57 -4.59
CA LEU A 50 -22.91 4.89 -4.76
C LEU A 50 -24.42 4.88 -4.51
N LYS A 51 -25.15 3.90 -5.06
CA LYS A 51 -26.60 3.76 -4.85
C LYS A 51 -26.94 3.57 -3.37
N LEU A 52 -26.18 2.72 -2.67
CA LEU A 52 -26.36 2.49 -1.24
C LEU A 52 -26.03 3.73 -0.42
N GLY A 53 -24.92 4.41 -0.71
CA GLY A 53 -24.52 5.64 -0.04
C GLY A 53 -25.57 6.75 -0.18
N ARG A 54 -26.02 7.02 -1.41
CA ARG A 54 -27.08 8.01 -1.70
C ARG A 54 -28.40 7.65 -1.02
N TYR A 55 -28.76 6.36 -0.99
CA TYR A 55 -29.95 5.89 -0.28
C TYR A 55 -29.84 6.13 1.24
N ILE A 56 -28.72 5.76 1.85
CA ILE A 56 -28.46 5.99 3.29
C ILE A 56 -28.54 7.48 3.61
N HIS A 57 -27.91 8.33 2.79
CA HIS A 57 -27.97 9.78 2.98
C HIS A 57 -29.42 10.28 2.92
N LYS A 58 -30.18 9.90 1.89
CA LYS A 58 -31.60 10.27 1.75
C LYS A 58 -32.47 9.77 2.91
N ALA A 59 -32.23 8.53 3.38
CA ALA A 59 -33.06 7.90 4.40
C ALA A 59 -32.78 8.42 5.81
N THR A 60 -31.55 8.87 6.09
CA THR A 60 -31.11 9.23 7.45
C THR A 60 -30.85 10.73 7.63
N GLY A 61 -30.62 11.48 6.55
CA GLY A 61 -30.17 12.87 6.58
C GLY A 61 -28.75 13.05 7.16
N GLN A 62 -28.04 11.97 7.46
CA GLN A 62 -26.71 12.03 8.05
C GLN A 62 -25.67 12.45 7.03
N LYS A 63 -24.76 13.32 7.47
CA LYS A 63 -23.67 13.86 6.64
C LYS A 63 -22.33 13.17 6.84
N ARG A 64 -22.24 12.27 7.83
CA ARG A 64 -21.05 11.48 8.13
C ARG A 64 -21.37 10.00 7.97
N LEU A 65 -20.57 9.30 7.17
CA LEU A 65 -20.71 7.88 6.92
C LEU A 65 -19.58 7.09 7.59
N VAL A 66 -19.93 6.00 8.26
CA VAL A 66 -18.98 5.02 8.80
C VAL A 66 -19.11 3.73 7.99
N MET A 67 -17.98 3.18 7.54
CA MET A 67 -17.93 1.99 6.69
C MET A 67 -17.05 0.89 7.29
N ALA A 68 -17.55 -0.34 7.20
CA ALA A 68 -16.84 -1.58 7.50
C ALA A 68 -17.38 -2.70 6.59
N GLY A 69 -16.86 -3.92 6.73
CA GLY A 69 -17.09 -5.05 5.84
C GLY A 69 -16.04 -5.12 4.71
N GLY A 70 -15.74 -6.31 4.21
CA GLY A 70 -14.65 -6.52 3.25
C GLY A 70 -14.73 -5.66 1.98
N VAL A 71 -15.95 -5.32 1.52
CA VAL A 71 -16.17 -4.41 0.38
C VAL A 71 -15.66 -3.00 0.66
N ALA A 72 -15.69 -2.54 1.91
CA ALA A 72 -15.19 -1.21 2.30
C ALA A 72 -13.65 -1.08 2.18
N LEU A 73 -12.92 -2.16 1.90
CA LEU A 73 -11.50 -2.10 1.52
C LEU A 73 -11.29 -1.70 0.04
N ASN A 74 -12.37 -1.57 -0.75
CA ASN A 74 -12.31 -1.10 -2.13
C ASN A 74 -12.12 0.42 -2.17
N CYS A 75 -10.86 0.85 -2.14
CA CYS A 75 -10.46 2.25 -2.14
C CYS A 75 -10.93 3.05 -3.35
N VAL A 76 -11.14 2.41 -4.50
CA VAL A 76 -11.65 3.08 -5.70
C VAL A 76 -13.12 3.44 -5.51
N ALA A 77 -13.94 2.50 -5.03
CA ALA A 77 -15.34 2.76 -4.71
C ALA A 77 -15.49 3.80 -3.58
N ASN A 78 -14.64 3.73 -2.55
CA ASN A 78 -14.61 4.72 -1.47
C ASN A 78 -14.28 6.13 -1.98
N GLY A 79 -13.29 6.26 -2.86
CA GLY A 79 -12.93 7.55 -3.47
C GLY A 79 -14.07 8.15 -4.28
N LYS A 80 -14.77 7.32 -5.08
CA LYS A 80 -15.97 7.76 -5.81
C LYS A 80 -17.10 8.18 -4.88
N LEU A 81 -17.33 7.44 -3.79
CA LEU A 81 -18.37 7.77 -2.81
C LEU A 81 -18.06 9.08 -2.07
N LEU A 82 -16.79 9.35 -1.75
CA LEU A 82 -16.38 10.63 -1.15
C LEU A 82 -16.62 11.79 -2.12
N ARG A 83 -16.19 11.65 -3.38
CA ARG A 83 -16.40 12.67 -4.44
C ARG A 83 -17.86 12.89 -4.82
N ASP A 84 -18.74 11.93 -4.54
CA ASP A 84 -20.19 12.08 -4.75
C ASP A 84 -20.79 13.25 -3.96
N GLY A 85 -20.13 13.67 -2.87
CA GLY A 85 -20.51 14.85 -2.09
C GLY A 85 -21.74 14.66 -1.20
N CYS A 86 -22.37 13.47 -1.20
CA CYS A 86 -23.48 13.16 -0.29
C CYS A 86 -23.06 13.17 1.19
N PHE A 87 -21.79 12.93 1.48
CA PHE A 87 -21.25 12.94 2.83
C PHE A 87 -20.12 13.94 2.94
N GLU A 88 -20.15 14.78 3.98
CA GLU A 88 -19.08 15.71 4.34
C GLU A 88 -17.82 14.94 4.80
N GLN A 89 -18.02 13.75 5.39
CA GLN A 89 -16.93 12.90 5.84
C GLN A 89 -17.30 11.42 5.74
N ILE A 90 -16.33 10.61 5.33
CA ILE A 90 -16.43 9.15 5.37
C ILE A 90 -15.28 8.62 6.23
N TRP A 91 -15.61 7.79 7.21
CA TRP A 91 -14.63 7.06 8.00
C TRP A 91 -14.73 5.57 7.69
N ILE A 92 -13.60 4.96 7.33
CA ILE A 92 -13.52 3.56 6.93
C ILE A 92 -12.57 2.86 7.89
N GLN A 93 -13.02 1.76 8.48
CA GLN A 93 -12.20 0.96 9.38
C GLN A 93 -10.97 0.37 8.63
N PRO A 94 -9.70 0.64 9.01
CA PRO A 94 -8.51 0.04 8.39
C PRO A 94 -8.52 -1.48 8.28
N ALA A 95 -9.04 -2.17 9.28
CA ALA A 95 -9.29 -3.61 9.26
C ALA A 95 -10.76 -3.92 8.93
N ALA A 96 -11.34 -3.30 7.90
CA ALA A 96 -12.78 -3.40 7.60
C ALA A 96 -13.28 -4.83 7.30
N GLY A 97 -12.41 -5.75 6.86
CA GLY A 97 -12.77 -7.16 6.70
C GLY A 97 -12.98 -7.90 8.02
N ASP A 98 -13.07 -9.22 7.95
CA ASP A 98 -13.41 -10.07 9.10
C ASP A 98 -12.44 -9.93 10.28
N ALA A 99 -11.18 -9.57 10.03
CA ALA A 99 -10.19 -9.28 11.07
C ALA A 99 -10.66 -8.19 12.04
N GLY A 100 -11.36 -7.15 11.57
CA GLY A 100 -11.91 -6.09 12.41
C GLY A 100 -13.10 -6.53 13.27
N GLY A 101 -13.67 -7.72 13.01
CA GLY A 101 -14.78 -8.28 13.78
C GLY A 101 -14.42 -8.48 15.25
N ALA A 102 -13.19 -8.86 15.57
CA ALA A 102 -12.72 -9.02 16.95
C ALA A 102 -12.78 -7.70 17.74
N LEU A 103 -12.33 -6.59 17.13
CA LEU A 103 -12.42 -5.26 17.71
C LEU A 103 -13.89 -4.83 17.88
N GLY A 104 -14.72 -5.05 16.86
CA GLY A 104 -16.14 -4.75 16.92
C GLY A 104 -16.86 -5.51 18.04
N ALA A 105 -16.57 -6.80 18.21
CA ALA A 105 -17.13 -7.64 19.26
C ALA A 105 -16.73 -7.16 20.66
N ALA A 106 -15.45 -6.82 20.86
CA ALA A 106 -14.96 -6.29 22.14
C ALA A 106 -15.63 -4.94 22.48
N LEU A 107 -15.74 -4.02 21.51
CA LEU A 107 -16.41 -2.74 21.71
C LEU A 107 -17.91 -2.89 21.96
N ALA A 108 -18.58 -3.84 21.30
CA ALA A 108 -19.99 -4.14 21.51
C ALA A 108 -20.22 -4.69 22.94
N ALA A 109 -19.41 -5.64 23.39
CA ALA A 109 -19.50 -6.15 24.75
C ALA A 109 -19.28 -5.03 25.79
N TRP A 110 -18.23 -4.24 25.63
CA TRP A 110 -17.89 -3.18 26.57
C TRP A 110 -18.95 -2.07 26.64
N HIS A 111 -19.36 -1.52 25.50
CA HIS A 111 -20.24 -0.36 25.48
C HIS A 111 -21.73 -0.70 25.47
N LEU A 112 -22.14 -1.75 24.75
CA LEU A 112 -23.56 -2.09 24.62
C LEU A 112 -24.02 -3.03 25.73
N HIS A 113 -23.21 -4.01 26.11
CA HIS A 113 -23.60 -4.99 27.12
C HIS A 113 -23.25 -4.53 28.55
N HIS A 114 -22.06 -3.98 28.77
CA HIS A 114 -21.65 -3.48 30.09
C HIS A 114 -21.96 -2.00 30.34
N GLY A 115 -22.60 -1.31 29.38
CA GLY A 115 -23.06 0.08 29.53
C GLY A 115 -21.93 1.09 29.76
N GLN A 116 -20.69 0.75 29.43
CA GLN A 116 -19.54 1.62 29.68
C GLN A 116 -19.55 2.82 28.73
N PRO A 117 -19.22 4.03 29.21
CA PRO A 117 -19.28 5.23 28.39
C PRO A 117 -18.30 5.17 27.23
N ARG A 118 -18.68 5.77 26.09
CA ARG A 118 -17.79 5.97 24.96
C ARG A 118 -17.03 7.27 25.12
N SER A 119 -15.71 7.23 24.93
CA SER A 119 -14.91 8.43 24.69
C SER A 119 -14.76 8.62 23.17
N THR A 120 -15.03 9.82 22.69
CA THR A 120 -14.81 10.22 21.30
C THR A 120 -13.66 11.23 21.28
N PRO A 121 -12.40 10.78 21.33
CA PRO A 121 -11.28 11.69 21.25
C PRO A 121 -11.31 12.45 19.92
N ALA A 122 -10.81 13.68 19.94
CA ALA A 122 -10.63 14.45 18.72
C ALA A 122 -9.60 13.75 17.81
N GLY A 123 -9.89 13.68 16.51
CA GLY A 123 -9.02 13.07 15.52
C GLY A 123 -9.13 11.55 15.44
N ASP A 124 -8.00 10.91 15.11
CA ASP A 124 -7.94 9.49 14.78
C ASP A 124 -7.76 8.59 16.01
N ALA A 125 -8.87 8.05 16.53
CA ALA A 125 -8.87 7.15 17.68
C ALA A 125 -8.15 5.81 17.42
N MET A 126 -7.97 5.40 16.16
CA MET A 126 -7.22 4.20 15.80
C MET A 126 -5.71 4.45 15.79
N ARG A 127 -5.26 5.70 15.97
CA ARG A 127 -3.85 6.11 16.08
C ARG A 127 -2.97 5.55 14.97
N GLY A 128 -3.38 5.72 13.72
CA GLY A 128 -2.67 5.17 12.55
C GLY A 128 -2.72 3.64 12.44
N GLY A 129 -3.47 2.97 13.31
CA GLY A 129 -3.63 1.51 13.30
C GLY A 129 -2.45 0.76 13.92
N TYR A 130 -1.49 1.42 14.57
CA TYR A 130 -0.32 0.79 15.18
C TYR A 130 -0.67 0.05 16.49
N LEU A 131 -1.38 -1.07 16.36
CA LEU A 131 -1.91 -1.88 17.47
C LEU A 131 -1.22 -3.24 17.62
N GLY A 132 -0.28 -3.56 16.72
CA GLY A 132 0.49 -4.81 16.75
C GLY A 132 1.77 -4.73 17.58
N PRO A 133 2.61 -5.78 17.52
CA PRO A 133 3.85 -5.84 18.30
C PRO A 133 4.84 -4.71 17.96
N SER A 134 5.53 -4.23 19.00
CA SER A 134 6.70 -3.35 18.91
C SER A 134 7.86 -3.97 19.69
N TYR A 135 9.09 -3.58 19.34
CA TYR A 135 10.32 -4.13 19.92
C TYR A 135 11.18 -2.97 20.44
N ALA A 136 11.73 -3.14 21.65
CA ALA A 136 12.68 -2.19 22.20
C ALA A 136 14.00 -2.27 21.42
N GLN A 137 14.72 -1.15 21.30
CA GLN A 137 15.96 -1.07 20.52
C GLN A 137 17.00 -2.15 20.93
N ALA A 138 17.19 -2.38 22.23
CA ALA A 138 18.12 -3.39 22.72
C ALA A 138 17.70 -4.83 22.33
N ASP A 139 16.40 -5.11 22.26
CA ASP A 139 15.89 -6.42 21.80
C ASP A 139 16.09 -6.59 20.30
N ILE A 140 15.85 -5.54 19.50
CA ILE A 140 16.14 -5.52 18.06
C ILE A 140 17.61 -5.88 17.81
N GLU A 141 18.53 -5.19 18.48
CA GLU A 141 19.97 -5.43 18.33
C GLU A 141 20.35 -6.88 18.70
N ALA A 142 19.84 -7.39 19.82
CA ALA A 142 20.13 -8.74 20.28
C ALA A 142 19.63 -9.79 19.27
N ARG A 143 18.41 -9.64 18.77
CA ARG A 143 17.81 -10.54 17.78
C ARG A 143 18.54 -10.52 16.44
N LEU A 144 18.89 -9.34 15.96
CA LEU A 144 19.67 -9.18 14.72
C LEU A 144 21.06 -9.81 14.84
N ARG A 145 21.77 -9.59 15.96
CA ARG A 145 23.06 -10.25 16.22
C ARG A 145 22.90 -11.78 16.27
N ALA A 146 21.83 -12.28 16.90
CA ALA A 146 21.58 -13.72 17.01
C ALA A 146 21.37 -14.42 15.65
N VAL A 147 20.84 -13.70 14.65
CA VAL A 147 20.71 -14.21 13.27
C VAL A 147 21.89 -13.86 12.36
N GLY A 148 22.97 -13.29 12.93
CA GLY A 148 24.20 -12.97 12.20
C GLY A 148 24.12 -11.73 11.32
N ALA A 149 23.15 -10.84 11.56
CA ALA A 149 23.00 -9.62 10.78
C ALA A 149 24.09 -8.59 11.12
N MET A 150 24.69 -8.00 10.10
CA MET A 150 25.66 -6.91 10.24
C MET A 150 24.95 -5.57 10.09
N PHE A 151 25.04 -4.70 11.09
CA PHE A 151 24.36 -3.40 11.08
C PHE A 151 25.23 -2.30 11.69
N GLU A 152 25.01 -1.09 11.21
CA GLU A 152 25.41 0.16 11.85
C GLU A 152 24.29 0.60 12.80
N LEU A 153 24.64 1.07 14.00
CA LEU A 153 23.67 1.65 14.92
C LEU A 153 23.64 3.16 14.72
N MET A 154 22.50 3.69 14.25
CA MET A 154 22.33 5.13 14.08
C MET A 154 22.23 5.84 15.43
N ASP A 155 22.92 6.98 15.56
CA ASP A 155 23.00 7.75 16.80
C ASP A 155 21.62 8.19 17.31
N ASP A 156 20.76 8.65 16.41
CA ASP A 156 19.41 9.09 16.71
C ASP A 156 18.47 8.90 15.50
N ASP A 157 17.20 9.19 15.74
CA ASP A 157 16.14 9.13 14.73
C ASP A 157 16.41 10.07 13.54
N ALA A 158 17.09 11.20 13.76
CA ALA A 158 17.38 12.16 12.70
C ALA A 158 18.53 11.68 11.79
N ALA A 159 19.55 11.03 12.36
CA ALA A 159 20.60 10.37 11.61
C ALA A 159 20.02 9.23 10.77
N LEU A 160 19.13 8.43 11.36
CA LEU A 160 18.43 7.35 10.67
C LEU A 160 17.63 7.86 9.47
N THR A 161 16.79 8.89 9.64
CA THR A 161 15.95 9.40 8.55
C THR A 161 16.77 10.09 7.46
N ARG A 162 17.82 10.84 7.82
CA ARG A 162 18.74 11.42 6.83
C ARG A 162 19.44 10.35 5.99
N GLN A 163 19.95 9.30 6.63
CA GLN A 163 20.60 8.19 5.92
C GLN A 163 19.62 7.45 5.01
N ALA A 164 18.43 7.14 5.51
CA ALA A 164 17.37 6.50 4.73
C ALA A 164 16.92 7.36 3.55
N ALA A 165 16.74 8.67 3.76
CA ALA A 165 16.37 9.62 2.70
C ALA A 165 17.44 9.70 1.61
N ALA A 166 18.73 9.71 1.98
CA ALA A 166 19.84 9.70 1.04
C ALA A 166 19.85 8.41 0.19
N ASP A 167 19.78 7.24 0.83
CA ASP A 167 19.77 5.97 0.09
C ASP A 167 18.52 5.84 -0.82
N LEU A 168 17.35 6.32 -0.38
CA LEU A 168 16.14 6.40 -1.20
C LEU A 168 16.33 7.34 -2.40
N ALA A 169 16.90 8.53 -2.20
CA ALA A 169 17.17 9.49 -3.27
C ALA A 169 18.16 8.92 -4.31
N ASP A 170 19.13 8.12 -3.85
CA ASP A 170 20.07 7.39 -4.70
C ASP A 170 19.42 6.22 -5.46
N GLY A 171 18.18 5.87 -5.12
CA GLY A 171 17.37 4.89 -5.83
C GLY A 171 17.38 3.49 -5.22
N HIS A 172 17.90 3.32 -4.01
CA HIS A 172 17.83 2.05 -3.30
C HIS A 172 16.41 1.80 -2.76
N ALA A 173 15.96 0.54 -2.80
CA ALA A 173 14.80 0.13 -2.04
C ALA A 173 15.18 -0.07 -0.56
N LEU A 174 14.28 0.35 0.32
CA LEU A 174 14.49 0.33 1.77
C LEU A 174 13.41 -0.50 2.46
N GLY A 175 13.80 -1.58 3.12
CA GLY A 175 12.98 -2.22 4.14
C GLY A 175 12.90 -1.33 5.37
N TRP A 176 11.70 -1.01 5.83
CA TRP A 176 11.44 -0.08 6.92
C TRP A 176 10.60 -0.76 8.01
N PHE A 177 11.24 -1.07 9.13
CA PHE A 177 10.65 -1.74 10.28
C PHE A 177 10.76 -0.83 11.51
N GLN A 178 9.67 -0.15 11.85
CA GLN A 178 9.64 0.84 12.93
C GLN A 178 8.41 0.68 13.83
N GLY A 179 8.59 0.92 15.13
CA GLY A 179 7.50 0.98 16.10
C GLY A 179 6.57 -0.24 16.11
N ALA A 180 5.31 0.00 16.52
CA ALA A 180 4.27 -1.02 16.53
C ALA A 180 3.78 -1.33 15.11
N MET A 181 3.50 -2.61 14.85
CA MET A 181 2.94 -3.07 13.59
C MET A 181 1.51 -2.54 13.37
N GLU A 182 1.17 -2.26 12.11
CA GLU A 182 -0.15 -1.84 11.66
C GLU A 182 -1.18 -2.97 11.76
N PHE A 183 -2.40 -2.63 12.16
CA PHE A 183 -3.55 -3.52 12.13
C PHE A 183 -4.33 -3.36 10.82
N GLY A 184 -4.37 -4.44 10.04
CA GLY A 184 -5.07 -4.48 8.76
C GLY A 184 -4.15 -4.95 7.63
N PRO A 185 -4.63 -4.92 6.38
CA PRO A 185 -3.92 -5.51 5.24
C PRO A 185 -2.92 -4.55 4.57
N ARG A 186 -2.72 -3.35 5.10
CA ARG A 186 -1.87 -2.31 4.51
C ARG A 186 -0.70 -2.00 5.44
N ALA A 187 0.49 -1.86 4.87
CA ALA A 187 1.59 -1.22 5.57
C ALA A 187 1.45 0.30 5.43
N LEU A 188 1.63 1.00 6.54
CA LEU A 188 1.39 2.42 6.72
C LEU A 188 2.63 3.11 7.30
N GLY A 189 3.82 2.56 7.10
CA GLY A 189 5.09 3.13 7.56
C GLY A 189 5.65 2.52 8.85
N GLY A 190 5.06 1.41 9.33
CA GLY A 190 5.61 0.58 10.41
C GLY A 190 6.31 -0.66 9.87
N ARG A 191 5.74 -1.33 8.87
CA ARG A 191 6.30 -2.52 8.20
C ARG A 191 6.25 -2.37 6.68
N SER A 192 7.07 -1.47 6.16
CA SER A 192 7.00 -1.00 4.78
C SER A 192 8.24 -1.35 3.96
N ILE A 193 8.08 -1.49 2.65
CA ILE A 193 9.16 -1.31 1.69
C ILE A 193 8.94 0.05 1.05
N LEU A 194 9.98 0.88 1.11
CA LEU A 194 10.00 2.26 0.65
C LEU A 194 10.90 2.39 -0.58
N ALA A 195 10.55 3.31 -1.47
CA ALA A 195 11.36 3.63 -2.64
C ALA A 195 11.04 5.03 -3.19
N ASP A 196 11.93 5.54 -4.05
CA ASP A 196 11.76 6.81 -4.76
C ASP A 196 10.68 6.70 -5.86
N PRO A 197 9.57 7.45 -5.75
CA PRO A 197 8.47 7.34 -6.70
C PRO A 197 8.75 8.03 -8.05
N ARG A 198 9.80 8.86 -8.14
CA ARG A 198 10.14 9.64 -9.34
C ARG A 198 10.77 8.79 -10.43
N ARG A 199 11.32 7.63 -10.08
CA ARG A 199 12.04 6.73 -10.99
C ARG A 199 11.07 5.80 -11.72
N VAL A 200 11.13 5.78 -13.05
CA VAL A 200 10.20 5.02 -13.91
C VAL A 200 10.37 3.51 -13.70
N GLU A 201 11.61 3.06 -13.53
CA GLU A 201 11.96 1.65 -13.39
C GLU A 201 11.54 1.09 -12.03
N MET A 202 11.27 1.94 -11.04
CA MET A 202 11.05 1.52 -9.66
C MET A 202 9.81 0.63 -9.50
N GLN A 203 8.73 0.92 -10.24
CA GLN A 203 7.54 0.08 -10.19
C GLN A 203 7.85 -1.35 -10.67
N ARG A 204 8.58 -1.48 -11.78
CA ARG A 204 8.96 -2.77 -12.34
C ARG A 204 9.93 -3.51 -11.42
N THR A 205 10.97 -2.83 -10.96
CA THR A 205 12.00 -3.39 -10.07
C THR A 205 11.36 -3.93 -8.79
N LEU A 206 10.50 -3.15 -8.13
CA LEU A 206 9.83 -3.62 -6.92
C LEU A 206 8.88 -4.79 -7.19
N ASN A 207 8.09 -4.77 -8.27
CA ASN A 207 7.15 -5.87 -8.55
C ASN A 207 7.88 -7.19 -8.89
N LEU A 208 8.92 -7.14 -9.72
CA LEU A 208 9.60 -8.34 -10.21
C LEU A 208 10.67 -8.86 -9.25
N LYS A 209 11.53 -7.97 -8.72
CA LYS A 209 12.74 -8.36 -7.98
C LYS A 209 12.56 -8.38 -6.47
N VAL A 210 11.57 -7.63 -5.96
CA VAL A 210 11.31 -7.57 -4.52
C VAL A 210 10.03 -8.32 -4.17
N LYS A 211 8.97 -8.18 -4.96
CA LYS A 211 7.66 -8.73 -4.66
C LYS A 211 7.34 -10.06 -5.34
N PHE A 212 8.05 -10.40 -6.40
CA PHE A 212 7.81 -11.61 -7.20
C PHE A 212 6.34 -11.76 -7.63
N ARG A 213 5.75 -10.65 -8.09
CA ARG A 213 4.33 -10.57 -8.49
C ARG A 213 4.17 -9.82 -9.80
N GLU A 214 2.94 -9.85 -10.34
CA GLU A 214 2.66 -9.30 -11.66
C GLU A 214 3.06 -7.83 -11.78
N SER A 215 3.69 -7.49 -12.90
CA SER A 215 4.31 -6.19 -13.19
C SER A 215 3.36 -4.99 -13.05
N PHE A 216 2.07 -5.19 -13.32
CA PHE A 216 1.04 -4.14 -13.35
C PHE A 216 0.46 -3.76 -11.99
N ARG A 217 0.85 -4.43 -10.89
CA ARG A 217 0.27 -4.11 -9.58
C ARG A 217 0.75 -2.75 -9.10
N PRO A 218 -0.17 -1.81 -8.81
CA PRO A 218 0.23 -0.49 -8.39
C PRO A 218 0.82 -0.48 -6.98
N PHE A 219 1.62 0.54 -6.71
CA PHE A 219 2.04 0.91 -5.37
C PHE A 219 1.30 2.16 -4.89
N ALA A 220 1.32 2.39 -3.59
CA ALA A 220 0.64 3.53 -2.98
C ALA A 220 1.65 4.63 -2.64
N PRO A 221 1.32 5.91 -2.86
CA PRO A 221 2.11 7.01 -2.34
C PRO A 221 1.86 7.21 -0.85
N ALA A 222 2.93 7.39 -0.07
CA ALA A 222 2.91 8.04 1.22
C ALA A 222 3.39 9.48 1.07
N VAL A 223 2.59 10.45 1.52
CA VAL A 223 2.85 11.88 1.38
C VAL A 223 2.68 12.59 2.72
N GLN A 224 3.47 13.62 2.97
CA GLN A 224 3.25 14.50 4.13
C GLN A 224 1.85 15.12 4.05
N ARG A 225 1.13 15.12 5.17
CA ARG A 225 -0.25 15.62 5.24
C ARG A 225 -0.34 17.07 4.75
N GLU A 226 0.68 17.87 5.03
CA GLU A 226 0.74 19.28 4.65
C GLU A 226 0.90 19.48 3.14
N ALA A 227 1.45 18.50 2.42
CA ALA A 227 1.71 18.57 0.99
C ALA A 227 0.64 17.84 0.13
N VAL A 228 -0.35 17.18 0.74
CA VAL A 228 -1.27 16.30 0.00
C VAL A 228 -2.05 17.04 -1.10
N ALA A 229 -2.55 18.25 -0.82
CA ALA A 229 -3.34 19.04 -1.76
C ALA A 229 -2.52 19.59 -2.95
N ASP A 230 -1.19 19.70 -2.79
CA ASP A 230 -0.29 20.15 -3.86
C ASP A 230 0.07 19.02 -4.85
N TRP A 231 -0.13 17.77 -4.44
CA TRP A 231 0.27 16.57 -5.17
C TRP A 231 -0.90 15.71 -5.64
N PHE A 232 -2.04 15.80 -4.96
CA PHE A 232 -3.25 15.03 -5.27
C PHE A 232 -4.48 15.93 -5.21
N ASP A 233 -5.50 15.62 -6.00
CA ASP A 233 -6.84 16.19 -5.91
C ASP A 233 -7.57 15.61 -4.67
N LEU A 234 -7.05 15.99 -3.49
CA LEU A 234 -7.48 15.53 -2.19
C LEU A 234 -7.08 16.56 -1.12
N ASP A 235 -8.08 17.16 -0.48
CA ASP A 235 -7.89 18.02 0.69
C ASP A 235 -8.50 17.40 1.95
N SER A 236 -8.11 16.16 2.24
CA SER A 236 -8.54 15.46 3.44
C SER A 236 -7.52 14.40 3.87
N ASP A 237 -7.68 13.93 5.11
CA ASP A 237 -6.89 12.85 5.67
C ASP A 237 -7.19 11.50 5.00
N SER A 238 -6.14 10.80 4.57
CA SER A 238 -6.20 9.39 4.13
C SER A 238 -5.10 8.58 4.81
N PRO A 239 -5.09 8.42 6.14
CA PRO A 239 -4.01 7.74 6.87
C PRO A 239 -3.90 6.24 6.57
N TYR A 240 -4.95 5.62 6.02
CA TYR A 240 -5.11 4.16 5.93
C TYR A 240 -4.98 3.59 4.52
N MET A 241 -4.64 4.40 3.51
CA MET A 241 -4.66 3.99 2.09
C MET A 241 -6.03 3.43 1.66
N LEU A 242 -7.13 4.05 2.11
CA LEU A 242 -8.50 3.61 1.82
C LEU A 242 -9.23 4.51 0.83
N LEU A 243 -8.57 5.55 0.33
CA LEU A 243 -9.09 6.48 -0.66
C LEU A 243 -8.15 6.51 -1.88
N VAL A 244 -8.76 6.67 -3.05
CA VAL A 244 -8.06 6.95 -4.31
C VAL A 244 -8.38 8.39 -4.71
N ALA A 245 -7.33 9.13 -5.03
CA ALA A 245 -7.39 10.51 -5.52
C ALA A 245 -6.64 10.61 -6.85
N GLU A 246 -7.00 11.60 -7.66
CA GLU A 246 -6.23 11.92 -8.86
C GLU A 246 -4.91 12.58 -8.46
N VAL A 247 -3.83 12.32 -9.20
CA VAL A 247 -2.63 13.15 -9.11
C VAL A 247 -2.98 14.55 -9.61
N ALA A 248 -2.52 15.58 -8.90
CA ALA A 248 -2.85 16.95 -9.22
C ALA A 248 -2.43 17.29 -10.66
N ALA A 249 -3.27 18.03 -11.39
CA ALA A 249 -3.10 18.24 -12.83
C ALA A 249 -1.73 18.82 -13.21
N GLN A 250 -1.19 19.72 -12.38
CA GLN A 250 0.13 20.33 -12.56
C GLN A 250 1.30 19.34 -12.41
N ARG A 251 1.09 18.16 -11.82
CA ARG A 251 2.07 17.09 -11.65
C ARG A 251 1.96 16.00 -12.72
N LEU A 252 0.92 16.06 -13.57
CA LEU A 252 0.75 15.16 -14.71
C LEU A 252 1.62 15.64 -15.88
N ARG A 253 2.12 14.68 -16.65
CA ARG A 253 2.88 14.94 -17.88
C ARG A 253 1.96 14.74 -19.07
N SER A 254 1.99 15.68 -20.02
CA SER A 254 1.25 15.53 -21.27
C SER A 254 1.73 14.29 -22.03
N THR A 255 0.80 13.47 -22.50
CA THR A 255 1.04 12.32 -23.36
C THR A 255 1.47 12.70 -24.78
N ASP A 256 1.47 14.00 -25.12
CA ASP A 256 1.67 14.51 -26.48
C ASP A 256 3.12 14.90 -26.80
N SER A 257 4.09 14.66 -25.90
CA SER A 257 5.49 14.92 -26.22
C SER A 257 6.19 13.66 -26.74
N PRO A 258 6.58 13.59 -28.03
CA PRO A 258 7.33 12.46 -28.60
C PRO A 258 8.81 12.46 -28.17
N THR A 259 9.15 13.10 -27.05
CA THR A 259 10.52 13.23 -26.54
C THR A 259 10.85 12.32 -25.35
N GLY A 260 9.86 11.56 -24.86
CA GLY A 260 10.17 10.37 -24.08
C GLY A 260 10.89 9.42 -25.01
N THR A 261 12.20 9.25 -24.84
CA THR A 261 12.90 8.06 -25.33
C THR A 261 11.96 6.90 -25.06
N ALA A 262 11.44 6.28 -26.12
CA ALA A 262 10.82 4.99 -25.99
C ALA A 262 11.91 4.17 -25.29
N SER A 263 11.75 3.94 -23.98
CA SER A 263 12.65 3.03 -23.31
C SER A 263 12.60 1.79 -24.17
N SER A 264 13.76 1.27 -24.55
CA SER A 264 13.91 0.06 -25.37
C SER A 264 13.20 -1.17 -24.79
N ALA A 265 12.47 -1.02 -23.68
CA ALA A 265 11.52 -1.96 -23.13
C ALA A 265 10.22 -2.12 -23.94
N SER A 266 9.85 -1.18 -24.83
CA SER A 266 8.61 -1.33 -25.64
C SER A 266 8.65 -2.54 -26.59
N GLU A 267 9.84 -3.06 -26.90
CA GLU A 267 10.01 -4.25 -27.74
C GLU A 267 9.78 -5.57 -26.99
N THR A 268 9.60 -5.56 -25.66
CA THR A 268 9.54 -6.79 -24.85
C THR A 268 8.14 -7.19 -24.36
N SER A 269 7.15 -6.29 -24.34
CA SER A 269 5.77 -6.67 -23.99
C SER A 269 4.95 -6.96 -25.26
N ALA A 270 4.67 -8.23 -25.54
CA ALA A 270 3.80 -8.64 -26.65
C ALA A 270 2.32 -8.17 -26.51
N ASP A 271 1.98 -7.42 -25.44
CA ASP A 271 0.64 -6.93 -25.14
C ASP A 271 0.62 -5.39 -25.06
N PRO A 272 -0.05 -4.70 -26.01
CA PRO A 272 -0.17 -3.24 -26.03
C PRO A 272 -0.78 -2.62 -24.77
N LEU A 273 -1.59 -3.36 -23.99
CA LEU A 273 -2.15 -2.84 -22.73
C LEU A 273 -1.10 -2.78 -21.62
N LEU A 274 -0.19 -3.74 -21.57
CA LEU A 274 0.89 -3.75 -20.57
C LEU A 274 1.93 -2.68 -20.87
N ALA A 275 2.16 -2.37 -22.15
CA ALA A 275 3.07 -1.29 -22.54
C ALA A 275 2.67 0.06 -21.91
N ARG A 276 1.36 0.31 -21.74
CA ARG A 276 0.83 1.56 -21.16
C ARG A 276 1.21 1.79 -19.70
N LEU A 277 1.66 0.76 -18.99
CA LEU A 277 2.09 0.85 -17.59
C LEU A 277 3.44 1.55 -17.44
N TYR A 278 4.28 1.51 -18.48
CA TYR A 278 5.64 2.02 -18.43
C TYR A 278 5.79 3.44 -18.96
N GLU A 279 4.71 4.05 -19.40
CA GLU A 279 4.71 5.44 -19.85
C GLU A 279 4.76 6.39 -18.65
N GLN A 280 5.67 7.37 -18.71
CA GLN A 280 5.84 8.34 -17.64
C GLN A 280 4.76 9.42 -17.68
N ARG A 281 3.66 9.22 -16.93
CA ARG A 281 2.48 10.10 -16.92
C ARG A 281 2.49 11.20 -15.86
N SER A 282 3.46 11.19 -14.95
CA SER A 282 3.53 12.17 -13.86
C SER A 282 4.97 12.36 -13.38
N GLU A 283 5.16 13.31 -12.47
CA GLU A 283 6.41 13.46 -11.71
C GLU A 283 6.72 12.27 -10.78
N ILE A 284 5.71 11.46 -10.44
CA ILE A 284 5.81 10.31 -9.53
C ILE A 284 5.29 9.02 -10.21
N PRO A 285 5.87 8.59 -11.35
CA PRO A 285 5.33 7.52 -12.18
C PRO A 285 5.18 6.17 -11.44
N ALA A 286 6.00 5.88 -10.43
CA ALA A 286 5.97 4.56 -9.78
C ALA A 286 4.70 4.29 -8.95
N VAL A 287 3.95 5.35 -8.60
CA VAL A 287 2.74 5.31 -7.76
C VAL A 287 1.49 5.85 -8.48
N THR A 288 1.63 6.27 -9.74
CA THR A 288 0.54 6.82 -10.55
C THR A 288 -0.03 5.74 -11.47
N HIS A 289 -1.34 5.54 -11.41
CA HIS A 289 -2.05 4.59 -12.25
C HIS A 289 -2.17 5.09 -13.70
N VAL A 290 -2.58 4.20 -14.61
CA VAL A 290 -2.80 4.52 -16.04
C VAL A 290 -3.83 5.64 -16.24
N ASP A 291 -4.80 5.77 -15.34
CA ASP A 291 -5.84 6.81 -15.37
C ASP A 291 -5.44 8.11 -14.67
N GLY A 292 -4.22 8.22 -14.12
CA GLY A 292 -3.77 9.39 -13.37
C GLY A 292 -4.05 9.33 -11.86
N SER A 293 -4.74 8.28 -11.40
CA SER A 293 -5.11 8.14 -10.00
C SER A 293 -4.01 7.49 -9.15
N ALA A 294 -4.09 7.66 -7.82
CA ALA A 294 -3.22 7.00 -6.87
C ALA A 294 -3.95 6.73 -5.54
N ARG A 295 -3.55 5.67 -4.83
CA ARG A 295 -4.12 5.30 -3.51
C ARG A 295 -3.34 5.94 -2.37
N VAL A 296 -3.74 7.12 -1.95
CA VAL A 296 -2.94 8.01 -1.10
C VAL A 296 -2.92 7.57 0.37
N GLN A 297 -1.73 7.60 0.97
CA GLN A 297 -1.52 7.65 2.42
C GLN A 297 -1.05 9.05 2.84
N THR A 298 -1.81 9.74 3.70
CA THR A 298 -1.34 10.94 4.37
C THR A 298 -0.59 10.59 5.66
N VAL A 299 0.58 11.20 5.87
CA VAL A 299 1.43 10.98 7.04
C VAL A 299 1.63 12.31 7.76
N ASP A 300 1.49 12.33 9.08
CA ASP A 300 1.70 13.51 9.93
C ASP A 300 2.52 13.16 11.18
N ALA A 301 3.02 14.21 11.82
CA ALA A 301 3.86 14.10 13.01
C ALA A 301 3.15 13.57 14.26
N GLN A 302 1.81 13.64 14.34
CA GLN A 302 1.05 13.14 15.49
C GLN A 302 0.89 11.61 15.44
N ARG A 303 0.59 11.06 14.26
CA ARG A 303 0.37 9.61 14.07
C ARG A 303 1.69 8.84 13.88
N ASN A 304 2.62 9.36 13.10
CA ASN A 304 3.91 8.70 12.84
C ASN A 304 5.04 9.73 12.64
N PRO A 305 5.64 10.25 13.74
CA PRO A 305 6.63 11.32 13.67
C PRO A 305 7.91 10.91 12.92
N LEU A 306 8.35 9.66 13.04
CA LEU A 306 9.56 9.19 12.38
C LEU A 306 9.36 9.09 10.86
N PHE A 307 8.22 8.56 10.42
CA PHE A 307 7.92 8.47 8.98
C PHE A 307 7.64 9.85 8.37
N HIS A 308 7.00 10.75 9.11
CA HIS A 308 6.83 12.15 8.71
C HIS A 308 8.18 12.87 8.52
N ARG A 309 9.12 12.65 9.45
CA ARG A 309 10.50 13.15 9.34
C ARG A 309 11.21 12.59 8.12
N LEU A 310 11.13 11.28 7.87
CA LEU A 310 11.73 10.66 6.69
C LEU A 310 11.24 11.30 5.38
N LEU A 311 9.93 11.53 5.26
CA LEU A 311 9.36 12.21 4.09
C LEU A 311 9.90 13.65 3.96
N GLY A 312 10.07 14.36 5.08
CA GLY A 312 10.63 15.71 5.11
C GLY A 312 12.11 15.75 4.70
N ASP A 313 12.92 14.83 5.22
CA ASP A 313 14.33 14.70 4.84
C ASP A 313 14.47 14.32 3.36
N PHE A 314 13.60 13.42 2.85
CA PHE A 314 13.55 13.08 1.44
C PHE A 314 13.12 14.27 0.58
N GLN A 315 12.11 15.05 1.01
CA GLN A 315 11.71 16.28 0.33
C GLN A 315 12.84 17.30 0.28
N ALA A 316 13.58 17.48 1.38
CA ALA A 316 14.70 18.42 1.43
C ALA A 316 15.79 18.08 0.40
N LEU A 317 16.03 16.79 0.15
CA LEU A 317 17.01 16.32 -0.83
C LEU A 317 16.48 16.36 -2.27
N THR A 318 15.18 16.14 -2.48
CA THR A 318 14.64 15.78 -3.80
C THR A 318 13.61 16.76 -4.36
N GLY A 319 13.09 17.66 -3.53
CA GLY A 319 11.91 18.47 -3.81
C GLY A 319 10.58 17.70 -3.78
N CYS A 320 10.59 16.39 -3.50
CA CYS A 320 9.41 15.53 -3.52
C CYS A 320 9.05 15.04 -2.11
N PRO A 321 7.86 15.36 -1.58
CA PRO A 321 7.39 14.91 -0.26
C PRO A 321 6.66 13.56 -0.32
N VAL A 322 6.91 12.76 -1.35
CA VAL A 322 6.20 11.51 -1.62
C VAL A 322 7.20 10.36 -1.65
N LEU A 323 6.85 9.24 -1.02
CA LEU A 323 7.56 7.96 -1.16
C LEU A 323 6.61 6.88 -1.68
N VAL A 324 7.16 5.91 -2.40
CA VAL A 324 6.49 4.62 -2.59
C VAL A 324 6.35 3.98 -1.22
N ASN A 325 5.15 3.48 -0.89
CA ASN A 325 4.94 2.62 0.27
C ASN A 325 4.20 1.35 -0.15
N THR A 326 4.80 0.20 0.15
CA THR A 326 4.20 -1.12 -0.01
C THR A 326 4.48 -1.99 1.20
N SER A 327 3.72 -3.07 1.35
CA SER A 327 3.87 -4.00 2.49
C SER A 327 5.30 -4.52 2.61
N PHE A 328 5.83 -4.77 3.79
CA PHE A 328 7.12 -5.46 3.92
C PHE A 328 6.91 -6.96 3.99
N ASN A 329 6.94 -7.60 2.82
CA ASN A 329 6.79 -9.04 2.60
C ASN A 329 7.14 -9.42 1.15
N VAL A 330 7.18 -10.71 0.88
CA VAL A 330 7.14 -11.27 -0.48
C VAL A 330 5.75 -11.83 -0.79
N ARG A 331 5.49 -12.17 -2.06
CA ARG A 331 4.24 -12.84 -2.45
C ARG A 331 4.08 -14.17 -1.70
N GLY A 332 2.87 -14.40 -1.17
CA GLY A 332 2.53 -15.63 -0.44
C GLY A 332 2.85 -15.59 1.05
N GLU A 333 3.57 -14.58 1.53
CA GLU A 333 3.91 -14.41 2.95
C GLU A 333 3.15 -13.23 3.59
N PRO A 334 2.84 -13.30 4.90
CA PRO A 334 2.31 -12.17 5.64
C PRO A 334 3.34 -11.03 5.76
N ILE A 335 2.88 -9.86 6.20
CA ILE A 335 3.77 -8.75 6.57
C ILE A 335 4.73 -9.21 7.69
N VAL A 336 6.01 -8.85 7.59
CA VAL A 336 7.03 -9.21 8.57
C VAL A 336 6.64 -8.75 9.98
N GLY A 337 6.68 -9.67 10.95
CA GLY A 337 6.22 -9.43 12.33
C GLY A 337 7.34 -9.22 13.34
N SER A 338 8.56 -9.64 13.02
CA SER A 338 9.74 -9.62 13.90
C SER A 338 10.99 -9.09 13.20
N PRO A 339 12.02 -8.62 13.95
CA PRO A 339 13.33 -8.28 13.39
C PRO A 339 13.94 -9.39 12.51
N GLU A 340 13.77 -10.65 12.93
CA GLU A 340 14.26 -11.83 12.23
C GLU A 340 13.52 -12.06 10.91
N ASP A 341 12.20 -11.84 10.88
CA ASP A 341 11.42 -11.90 9.64
C ASP A 341 11.82 -10.78 8.67
N ALA A 342 12.05 -9.57 9.19
CA ALA A 342 12.52 -8.44 8.39
C ALA A 342 13.88 -8.72 7.76
N PHE A 343 14.82 -9.26 8.54
CA PHE A 343 16.14 -9.67 8.04
C PHE A 343 16.04 -10.81 7.02
N ARG A 344 15.22 -11.84 7.27
CA ARG A 344 15.02 -12.95 6.33
C ARG A 344 14.42 -12.49 5.00
N CYS A 345 13.41 -11.62 5.06
CA CYS A 345 12.81 -11.01 3.87
C CYS A 345 13.85 -10.18 3.12
N PHE A 346 14.57 -9.30 3.83
CA PHE A 346 15.66 -8.50 3.27
C PHE A 346 16.69 -9.39 2.57
N MET A 347 17.19 -10.45 3.21
CA MET A 347 18.19 -11.34 2.63
C MET A 347 17.70 -12.13 1.41
N GLY A 348 16.42 -12.51 1.36
CA GLY A 348 15.86 -13.24 0.22
C GLY A 348 15.38 -12.38 -0.96
N THR A 349 15.29 -11.06 -0.80
CA THR A 349 14.83 -10.12 -1.86
C THR A 349 15.96 -9.23 -2.38
N ASP A 350 15.72 -8.49 -3.46
CA ASP A 350 16.65 -7.48 -3.99
C ASP A 350 16.58 -6.13 -3.27
N ILE A 351 16.02 -6.07 -2.05
CA ILE A 351 16.07 -4.86 -1.22
C ILE A 351 17.54 -4.58 -0.84
N GLU A 352 18.03 -3.37 -1.09
CA GLU A 352 19.44 -3.01 -0.89
C GLU A 352 19.73 -2.43 0.50
N ARG A 353 18.72 -1.88 1.19
CA ARG A 353 18.82 -1.31 2.54
C ARG A 353 17.74 -1.82 3.46
N LEU A 354 18.05 -1.95 4.74
CA LEU A 354 17.06 -2.30 5.77
C LEU A 354 17.30 -1.47 7.03
N ALA A 355 16.26 -0.81 7.51
CA ALA A 355 16.22 -0.16 8.81
C ALA A 355 15.27 -0.93 9.75
N VAL A 356 15.80 -1.43 10.86
CA VAL A 356 15.03 -2.07 11.94
C VAL A 356 15.32 -1.31 13.24
N GLY A 357 14.37 -0.52 13.73
CA GLY A 357 14.70 0.49 14.73
C GLY A 357 15.82 1.41 14.23
N ARG A 358 16.85 1.63 15.05
CA ARG A 358 18.08 2.35 14.67
C ARG A 358 19.18 1.47 14.07
N CYS A 359 18.94 0.17 13.89
CA CYS A 359 19.89 -0.70 13.19
C CYS A 359 19.73 -0.51 11.69
N TYR A 360 20.78 -0.02 11.03
CA TYR A 360 20.83 0.20 9.59
C TYR A 360 21.72 -0.84 8.91
N LEU A 361 21.15 -1.58 7.97
CA LEU A 361 21.78 -2.70 7.29
C LEU A 361 21.93 -2.37 5.81
N ARG A 362 23.10 -2.68 5.27
CA ARG A 362 23.37 -2.64 3.84
C ARG A 362 23.57 -4.06 3.33
N LYS A 363 22.97 -4.37 2.18
CA LYS A 363 22.91 -5.73 1.63
C LYS A 363 24.30 -6.24 1.25
N ASP A 364 25.10 -5.37 0.65
CA ASP A 364 26.50 -5.57 0.26
C ASP A 364 27.46 -5.79 1.44
N ALA A 365 27.09 -5.33 2.64
CA ALA A 365 27.84 -5.56 3.87
C ALA A 365 27.49 -6.89 4.57
N GLN A 366 26.47 -7.64 4.12
CA GLN A 366 26.10 -8.90 4.76
C GLN A 366 26.99 -10.06 4.30
N THR A 367 27.43 -10.89 5.24
CA THR A 367 28.19 -12.12 4.95
C THR A 367 27.31 -13.36 4.90
N ALA A 368 26.06 -13.26 5.37
CA ALA A 368 25.12 -14.39 5.36
C ALA A 368 24.69 -14.70 3.91
N PRO A 369 24.64 -15.98 3.50
CA PRO A 369 24.13 -16.35 2.18
C PRO A 369 22.64 -15.98 2.05
N SER A 370 22.20 -15.60 0.85
CA SER A 370 20.77 -15.33 0.58
C SER A 370 19.93 -16.56 0.96
N THR A 371 19.05 -16.40 1.96
CA THR A 371 18.41 -17.54 2.67
C THR A 371 17.20 -18.17 1.97
N ARG A 372 16.82 -17.75 0.76
CA ARG A 372 15.81 -18.44 -0.08
C ARG A 372 15.81 -17.76 -1.45
N GLY A 373 16.00 -18.52 -2.52
CA GLY A 373 15.83 -18.00 -3.87
C GLY A 373 14.34 -17.98 -4.23
N TYR A 374 13.61 -16.95 -3.80
CA TYR A 374 12.17 -16.77 -4.13
C TYR A 374 11.92 -16.79 -5.65
N GLU A 375 12.95 -16.50 -6.46
CA GLU A 375 12.94 -16.63 -7.92
C GLU A 375 12.56 -18.02 -8.43
N ARG A 376 12.84 -19.09 -7.66
CA ARG A 376 12.56 -20.47 -8.09
C ARG A 376 11.08 -20.86 -8.01
N ASP A 377 10.29 -20.10 -7.26
CA ASP A 377 8.90 -20.47 -6.94
C ASP A 377 7.86 -19.75 -7.80
N PHE A 378 8.26 -18.75 -8.61
CA PHE A 378 7.32 -17.93 -9.39
C PHE A 378 7.77 -17.75 -10.84
N LYS A 379 6.93 -18.18 -11.80
CA LYS A 379 7.05 -17.74 -13.20
C LYS A 379 6.57 -16.29 -13.29
N LEU A 380 7.50 -15.37 -13.54
CA LEU A 380 7.23 -13.94 -13.75
C LEU A 380 6.83 -13.68 -15.21
N ASP A 381 6.03 -12.62 -15.42
CA ASP A 381 5.48 -12.17 -16.70
C ASP A 381 6.46 -11.34 -17.55
#